data_AF-A0A4Q5YWC1-F1
#
_entry.id   AF-A0A4Q5YWC1-F1
#
_cell.length_a   1.000
_cell.length_b   1.000
_cell.length_c   1.000
_cell.angle_alpha   90.00
_cell.angle_beta   90.00
_cell.angle_gamma   90.00
#
_symmetry.space_group_name_H-M   'P 1'
#
loop_
_entity.id
_entity.type
_entity.pdbx_description
1 polymer ?
#
loop_
_entity_poly.entity_id
_entity_poly.type
_entity_poly.pdbx_seq_one_letter_code
_entity_poly.pdbx_strand_id
1 'polypeptide(L)'
;YIQAYGIYSKIAGRQKVVAVNDTISNLENVLPRQQFLRVHKSYIVNLSKITTYSYRSISVGSQQIPLGAAYREHFQGFLGLLGKKSDA
;
A
#
# COMPACT_ATOMS: atom_id res chain seq x y z
N TYR A 1 -2.73 0.80 -6.21
CA TYR A 1 -1.94 0.02 -5.22
C TYR A 1 -1.15 -1.04 -5.98
N ILE A 2 -0.24 -1.75 -5.32
CA ILE A 2 0.56 -2.82 -5.94
C ILE A 2 0.32 -4.11 -5.16
N GLN A 3 0.10 -5.21 -5.88
CA GLN A 3 -0.16 -6.53 -5.34
C GLN A 3 0.85 -7.54 -5.90
N ALA A 4 1.42 -8.37 -5.03
CA ALA A 4 2.24 -9.51 -5.47
C ALA A 4 1.35 -10.57 -6.14
N TYR A 5 1.77 -11.08 -7.30
CA TYR A 5 1.02 -12.06 -8.09
C TYR A 5 1.97 -13.09 -8.74
N GLY A 6 2.30 -14.15 -7.99
CA GLY A 6 3.31 -15.13 -8.42
C GLY A 6 4.68 -14.46 -8.55
N ILE A 7 5.32 -14.63 -9.70
CA ILE A 7 6.60 -13.95 -10.04
C ILE A 7 6.42 -12.51 -10.52
N TYR A 8 5.18 -12.07 -10.70
CA TYR A 8 4.83 -10.74 -11.19
C TYR A 8 4.33 -9.85 -10.06
N SER A 9 4.26 -8.55 -10.35
CA SER A 9 3.56 -7.57 -9.54
C SER A 9 2.47 -6.89 -10.36
N LYS A 10 1.26 -6.80 -9.80
CA LYS A 10 0.14 -6.09 -10.40
C LYS A 10 0.07 -4.67 -9.85
N ILE A 11 0.20 -3.69 -10.73
CA ILE A 11 0.06 -2.27 -10.43
C ILE A 11 -1.36 -1.85 -10.81
N ALA A 12 -2.20 -1.62 -9.82
CA ALA A 12 -3.57 -1.13 -10.00
C ALA A 12 -3.58 0.41 -10.06
N GLY A 13 -3.89 0.93 -11.26
CA GLY A 13 -4.20 2.34 -11.52
C GLY A 13 -5.71 2.61 -11.51
N ARG A 14 -6.12 3.83 -11.90
CA ARG A 14 -7.54 4.24 -11.87
C ARG A 14 -8.45 3.45 -12.82
N GLN A 15 -7.96 3.12 -14.00
CA GLN A 15 -8.76 2.50 -15.07
C GLN A 15 -8.25 1.11 -15.49
N LYS A 16 -6.99 0.80 -15.18
CA LYS A 16 -6.35 -0.44 -15.62
C LYS A 16 -5.40 -0.99 -14.57
N VAL A 17 -5.20 -2.29 -14.66
CA VAL A 17 -4.17 -3.02 -13.92
C VAL A 17 -3.09 -3.43 -14.91
N VAL A 18 -1.83 -3.15 -14.56
CA VAL A 18 -0.67 -3.55 -15.36
C VAL A 18 0.11 -4.59 -14.58
N ALA A 19 0.44 -5.71 -15.22
CA ALA A 19 1.38 -6.69 -14.65
C ALA A 19 2.80 -6.34 -15.08
N VAL A 20 3.73 -6.32 -14.14
CA VAL A 20 5.17 -6.15 -14.40
C VAL A 20 5.91 -7.41 -13.98
N ASN A 21 6.91 -7.81 -14.77
CA ASN A 21 7.80 -8.93 -14.47
C ASN A 21 8.85 -8.48 -13.45
N ASP A 22 8.36 -8.20 -12.25
CA ASP A 22 9.18 -7.76 -11.13
C ASP A 22 8.52 -8.15 -9.81
N THR A 23 9.34 -8.35 -8.78
CA THR A 23 8.87 -8.73 -7.45
C THR A 23 8.42 -7.50 -6.67
N ILE A 24 7.46 -7.70 -5.77
CA ILE A 24 6.98 -6.61 -4.90
C ILE A 24 8.10 -6.02 -4.04
N SER A 25 9.07 -6.83 -3.63
CA SER A 25 10.22 -6.39 -2.83
C SER A 25 11.19 -5.55 -3.63
N ASN A 26 11.42 -5.86 -4.91
CA ASN A 26 12.22 -5.00 -5.77
C ASN A 26 11.49 -3.67 -6.04
N LEU A 27 10.18 -3.74 -6.32
CA LEU A 27 9.35 -2.55 -6.47
C LEU A 27 9.39 -1.65 -5.23
N GLU A 28 9.36 -2.22 -4.02
CA GLU A 28 9.51 -1.47 -2.77
C GLU A 28 10.81 -0.65 -2.70
N ASN A 29 11.91 -1.18 -3.27
CA ASN A 29 13.21 -0.51 -3.24
C ASN A 29 13.32 0.63 -4.24
N VAL A 30 12.67 0.50 -5.41
CA VAL A 30 12.76 1.50 -6.49
C VAL A 30 11.67 2.57 -6.42
N LEU A 31 10.58 2.31 -5.71
CA LEU A 31 9.47 3.27 -5.60
C LEU A 31 9.81 4.40 -4.62
N PRO A 32 9.32 5.63 -4.87
CA PRO A 32 9.50 6.75 -3.95
C PRO A 32 8.91 6.45 -2.57
N ARG A 33 9.78 6.30 -1.57
CA ARG A 33 9.42 5.92 -0.18
C ARG A 33 8.48 6.93 0.50
N GLN A 34 8.48 8.18 0.04
CA GLN A 34 7.57 9.22 0.56
C GLN A 34 6.13 9.03 0.08
N GLN A 35 5.92 8.26 -1.01
CA GLN A 35 4.61 8.07 -1.63
C GLN A 35 4.10 6.64 -1.50
N PHE A 36 5.00 5.66 -1.43
CA PHE A 36 4.65 4.24 -1.42
C PHE A 36 5.12 3.59 -0.13
N LEU A 37 4.22 2.80 0.46
CA LEU A 37 4.48 2.10 1.71
C LEU A 37 3.96 0.67 1.63
N ARG A 38 4.80 -0.28 2.04
CA ARG A 38 4.40 -1.68 2.19
C ARG A 38 3.57 -1.84 3.45
N VAL A 39 2.38 -2.43 3.29
CA VAL A 39 1.37 -2.57 4.36
C VAL A 39 0.95 -4.01 4.60
N HIS A 40 1.42 -4.92 3.74
CA HIS A 40 1.22 -6.35 3.86
C HIS A 40 2.35 -7.09 3.14
N LYS A 41 2.52 -8.39 3.42
CA LYS A 41 3.51 -9.23 2.72
C LYS A 41 3.34 -9.21 1.19
N SER A 42 2.12 -8.95 0.72
CA SER A 42 1.75 -8.93 -0.70
C SER A 42 1.20 -7.60 -1.20
N TYR A 43 1.25 -6.51 -0.41
CA TYR A 43 0.69 -5.22 -0.83
C TYR A 43 1.57 -4.01 -0.48
N ILE A 44 1.70 -3.12 -1.45
CA ILE A 44 2.23 -1.76 -1.32
C ILE A 44 1.12 -0.79 -1.72
N VAL A 45 0.91 0.26 -0.92
CA VAL A 45 -0.09 1.29 -1.17
C VAL A 45 0.55 2.62 -1.53
N ASN A 46 -0.13 3.39 -2.36
CA ASN A 46 0.20 4.80 -2.55
C ASN A 46 -0.55 5.60 -1.48
N LEU A 47 0.20 6.28 -0.62
CA LEU A 47 -0.30 7.00 0.54
C LEU A 47 -1.22 8.17 0.18
N SER A 48 -1.00 8.80 -0.97
CA SER A 48 -1.86 9.89 -1.48
C SER A 48 -3.24 9.40 -1.93
N LYS A 49 -3.40 8.08 -2.13
CA LYS A 49 -4.64 7.45 -2.63
C LYS A 49 -5.42 6.71 -1.56
N ILE A 50 -4.94 6.72 -0.31
CA ILE A 50 -5.67 6.18 0.82
C ILE A 50 -6.90 7.06 1.06
N THR A 51 -8.07 6.44 1.10
CA THR A 51 -9.34 7.11 1.39
C THR A 51 -9.68 7.01 2.88
N THR A 52 -9.64 5.80 3.43
CA THR A 52 -9.85 5.52 4.85
C THR A 52 -8.95 4.35 5.26
N TYR A 53 -8.78 4.13 6.56
CA TYR A 53 -8.13 2.93 7.07
C TYR A 53 -8.75 2.50 8.39
N SER A 54 -8.57 1.23 8.72
CA SER A 54 -8.95 0.60 9.97
C SER A 54 -7.76 -0.15 10.54
N TYR A 55 -7.95 -0.77 11.70
CA TYR A 55 -6.95 -1.63 12.31
C TYR A 55 -6.52 -2.81 11.40
N ARG A 56 -7.42 -3.32 10.54
CA ARG A 56 -7.18 -4.54 9.75
C ARG A 56 -6.99 -4.29 8.26
N SER A 57 -7.34 -3.10 7.78
CA SER A 57 -7.37 -2.82 6.34
C SER A 57 -7.20 -1.35 6.01
N ILE A 58 -6.77 -1.07 4.79
CA ILE A 58 -6.64 0.26 4.19
C ILE A 58 -7.55 0.29 2.97
N SER A 59 -8.37 1.32 2.87
CA SER A 59 -9.24 1.57 1.73
C SER A 59 -8.50 2.46 0.72
N VAL A 60 -8.50 2.04 -0.55
CA VAL A 60 -7.96 2.80 -1.68
C VAL A 60 -9.05 2.85 -2.75
N GLY A 61 -9.82 3.93 -2.76
CA GLY A 61 -11.05 4.00 -3.55
C GLY A 61 -12.07 2.97 -3.06
N SER A 62 -12.57 2.12 -3.97
CA SER A 62 -13.47 1.00 -3.66
C SER A 62 -12.74 -0.28 -3.24
N GLN A 63 -11.40 -0.32 -3.30
CA GLN A 63 -10.64 -1.51 -2.95
C GLN A 63 -10.27 -1.52 -1.47
N GLN A 64 -10.51 -2.65 -0.82
CA GLN A 64 -10.00 -2.93 0.53
C GLN A 64 -8.70 -3.74 0.45
N ILE A 65 -7.65 -3.22 1.10
CA ILE A 65 -6.31 -3.82 1.15
C ILE A 65 -6.03 -4.25 2.59
N PRO A 66 -5.58 -5.49 2.85
CA PRO A 66 -5.27 -5.92 4.21
C PRO A 66 -4.06 -5.16 4.77
N LEU A 67 -4.14 -4.77 6.04
CA LEU A 67 -3.04 -4.23 6.82
C LEU A 67 -2.49 -5.33 7.73
N GLY A 68 -1.31 -5.84 7.40
CA GLY A 68 -0.65 -6.89 8.16
C GLY A 68 -0.19 -6.38 9.52
N ALA A 69 -0.32 -7.22 10.57
CA ALA A 69 0.06 -6.83 11.93
C ALA A 69 1.51 -6.33 12.03
N ALA A 70 2.45 -7.02 11.35
CA ALA A 70 3.86 -6.66 11.30
C ALA A 70 4.14 -5.31 10.59
N TYR A 71 3.19 -4.78 9.82
CA TYR A 71 3.34 -3.51 9.09
C TYR A 71 2.59 -2.35 9.75
N ARG A 72 1.75 -2.63 10.76
CA ARG A 72 0.82 -1.65 11.32
C ARG A 72 1.52 -0.50 12.03
N GLU A 73 2.48 -0.81 12.87
CA GLU A 73 3.20 0.19 13.66
C GLU A 73 3.92 1.19 12.75
N HIS A 74 4.65 0.67 11.76
CA HIS A 74 5.31 1.50 10.76
C HIS A 74 4.33 2.36 9.95
N PHE A 75 3.18 1.78 9.55
CA PHE A 75 2.12 2.53 8.87
C PHE A 75 1.56 3.68 9.72
N GLN A 76 1.26 3.43 10.99
CA GLN A 76 0.73 4.45 11.91
C GLN A 76 1.75 5.54 12.19
N GLY A 77 3.02 5.18 12.42
CA GLY A 77 4.11 6.14 12.58
C GLY A 77 4.24 7.05 11.35
N PHE A 78 4.20 6.46 10.15
CA PHE A 78 4.28 7.22 8.90
C PHE A 78 3.11 8.20 8.71
N LEU A 79 1.87 7.78 9.02
CA LEU A 79 0.71 8.67 8.95
C LEU A 79 0.75 9.80 9.98
N GLY A 80 1.25 9.52 11.19
CA GLY A 80 1.46 10.52 12.22
C GLY A 80 2.41 11.62 11.77
N LEU A 81 3.50 11.25 11.09
CA LEU A 81 4.46 12.20 10.50
C LEU A 81 3.87 13.04 9.36
N LEU A 82 2.91 12.48 8.61
CA LEU A 82 2.22 13.21 7.53
C LEU A 82 1.05 14.08 8.02
N GLY A 83 0.77 14.13 9.32
CA GLY A 83 -0.38 14.84 9.87
C GLY A 83 -1.74 14.25 9.46
N LYS A 84 -1.76 13.04 8.90
CA LYS A 84 -2.98 12.32 8.54
C LYS A 84 -3.45 11.51 9.74
N LYS A 85 -4.10 12.16 10.71
CA LYS A 85 -4.79 11.45 11.80
C LYS A 85 -6.01 10.71 11.24
N SER A 86 -6.28 9.51 11.75
CA SER A 86 -7.56 8.82 11.55
C SER A 86 -8.67 9.63 12.20
N ASP A 87 -9.74 9.87 11.46
CA ASP A 87 -11.06 10.07 12.04
C ASP A 87 -11.49 8.74 12.65
N ALA A 88 -11.33 8.61 13.96
CA ALA A 88 -11.96 7.59 14.78
C ALA A 88 -12.75 8.32 15.87
#